data_AF-A0A645I9F0-F1
#
_entry.id   AF-A0A645I9F0-F1
#
_cell.length_a   1.000
_cell.length_b   1.000
_cell.length_c   1.000
_cell.angle_alpha   90.00
_cell.angle_beta   90.00
_cell.angle_gamma   90.00
#
_symmetry.space_group_name_H-M   'P 1'
#
loop_
_entity.id
_entity.type
_entity.pdbx_description
1 polymer ?
#
loop_
_entity_poly.entity_id
_entity_poly.type
_entity_poly.pdbx_seq_one_letter_code
_entity_poly.pdbx_strand_id
1 'polypeptide(L)'
;MEDVLPRLFSREGGVDAIVFTAGVGENDRSVRARILQGLEYLGVDVDFDYNMSCPRGEEVDISKPGSKVKVFIIPTDEEMVIAKDTAKLTAK
;
A
#
# COMPACT_ATOMS: atom_id res chain seq x y z
N MET A 1 -9.14 3.22 5.90
CA MET A 1 -8.53 4.20 4.96
C MET A 1 -8.24 5.55 5.65
N GLU A 2 -9.15 6.09 6.47
CA GLU A 2 -8.94 7.34 7.23
C GLU A 2 -7.75 7.30 8.20
N ASP A 3 -7.42 6.14 8.79
CA ASP A 3 -6.25 5.99 9.68
C ASP A 3 -4.90 5.84 8.94
N VAL A 4 -4.93 5.65 7.62
CA VAL A 4 -3.75 5.35 6.79
C VAL A 4 -3.24 6.62 6.08
N LEU A 5 -4.16 7.46 5.62
CA LEU A 5 -3.88 8.74 4.94
C LEU A 5 -2.90 9.67 5.69
N PRO A 6 -2.95 9.81 7.03
CA PRO A 6 -2.01 10.65 7.76
C PRO A 6 -0.55 10.18 7.70
N ARG A 7 -0.28 8.94 7.26
CA ARG A 7 1.07 8.34 7.18
C ARG A 7 1.69 8.41 5.77
N LEU A 8 0.98 8.96 4.80
CA LEU A 8 1.36 8.88 3.37
C LEU A 8 1.95 10.18 2.79
N PHE A 9 1.90 11.30 3.53
CA PHE A 9 2.26 12.62 3.01
C PHE A 9 3.49 13.22 3.69
N SER A 10 4.57 13.33 2.93
CA SER A 10 5.79 13.98 3.39
C SER A 10 5.59 15.50 3.38
N ARG A 11 5.76 16.13 4.54
CA ARG A 11 5.53 17.58 4.72
C ARG A 11 6.52 18.45 3.93
N GLU A 12 7.57 17.87 3.34
CA GLU A 12 8.68 18.59 2.71
C GLU A 12 8.97 18.18 1.24
N GLY A 13 8.00 17.58 0.54
CA GLY A 13 8.11 17.28 -0.90
C GLY A 13 8.80 15.95 -1.24
N GLY A 14 8.93 15.05 -0.26
CA GLY A 14 9.39 13.67 -0.44
C GLY A 14 8.27 12.63 -0.50
N VAL A 15 8.63 11.36 -0.47
CA VAL A 15 7.69 10.22 -0.37
C VAL A 15 7.90 9.56 0.98
N ASP A 16 6.85 9.45 1.80
CA ASP A 16 6.94 8.73 3.08
C ASP A 16 6.61 7.24 2.91
N ALA A 17 5.68 6.92 2.01
CA ALA A 17 5.29 5.55 1.73
C ALA A 17 4.75 5.35 0.31
N ILE A 18 4.89 4.11 -0.17
CA ILE A 18 4.28 3.57 -1.39
C ILE A 18 3.25 2.53 -0.94
N VAL A 19 2.02 2.60 -1.47
CA VAL A 19 0.94 1.66 -1.13
C VAL A 19 0.49 0.93 -2.39
N PHE A 20 0.52 -0.40 -2.31
CA PHE A 20 -0.14 -1.27 -3.26
C PHE A 20 -1.50 -1.67 -2.73
N THR A 21 -2.54 -1.42 -3.51
CA THR A 21 -3.93 -1.77 -3.19
C THR A 21 -4.63 -2.17 -4.47
N ALA A 22 -5.79 -2.82 -4.34
CA ALA A 22 -6.67 -3.26 -5.42
C ALA A 22 -6.00 -4.22 -6.44
N GLY A 23 -6.85 -5.00 -7.12
CA GLY A 23 -6.51 -5.74 -8.34
C GLY A 23 -5.08 -6.29 -8.42
N VAL A 24 -4.30 -5.78 -9.36
CA VAL A 24 -2.92 -6.22 -9.65
C VAL A 24 -1.93 -5.80 -8.57
N GLY A 25 -2.06 -4.60 -7.98
CA GLY A 25 -1.12 -4.11 -6.96
C GLY A 25 -1.11 -5.02 -5.73
N GLU A 26 -2.30 -5.43 -5.28
CA GLU A 26 -2.45 -6.32 -4.14
C GLU A 26 -2.05 -7.76 -4.44
N ASN A 27 -2.40 -8.26 -5.63
CA ASN A 27 -2.32 -9.70 -5.91
C ASN A 27 -1.05 -10.13 -6.65
N ASP A 28 -0.46 -9.28 -7.48
CA ASP A 28 0.69 -9.63 -8.31
C ASP A 28 2.01 -9.22 -7.65
N ARG A 29 2.59 -10.19 -6.95
CA ARG A 29 3.86 -10.03 -6.22
C ARG A 29 5.03 -9.69 -7.16
N SER A 30 5.01 -10.22 -8.38
CA SER A 30 6.07 -10.00 -9.38
C SER A 30 5.98 -8.60 -9.98
N VAL A 31 4.77 -8.09 -10.23
CA VAL A 31 4.57 -6.71 -10.66
C VAL A 31 5.06 -5.73 -9.59
N ARG A 32 4.72 -5.95 -8.31
CA ARG A 32 5.26 -5.13 -7.22
C ARG A 32 6.78 -5.13 -7.22
N ALA A 33 7.40 -6.31 -7.33
CA ALA A 33 8.86 -6.41 -7.34
C ALA A 33 9.48 -5.61 -8.49
N ARG A 34 8.90 -5.69 -9.70
CA ARG A 34 9.38 -4.94 -10.87
C ARG A 34 9.21 -3.43 -10.73
N ILE A 35 8.15 -2.96 -10.07
CA ILE A 35 7.91 -1.54 -9.80
C ILE A 35 8.91 -1.00 -8.77
N LEU A 36 9.20 -1.79 -7.73
CA LEU A 36 10.08 -1.39 -6.64
C LEU A 36 11.56 -1.45 -7.02
N GLN A 37 11.91 -2.24 -8.04
CA GLN A 37 13.26 -2.33 -8.56
C GLN A 37 13.71 -1.00 -9.15
N GLY A 38 14.84 -0.47 -8.67
CA GLY A 38 15.37 0.81 -9.15
C GLY A 38 14.86 2.04 -8.39
N LEU A 39 14.03 1.89 -7.35
CA LEU A 39 13.57 3.00 -6.50
C LEU A 39 14.47 3.28 -5.29
N GLU A 40 15.64 2.66 -5.21
CA GLU A 40 16.57 2.81 -4.08
C GLU A 40 17.04 4.27 -3.92
N TYR A 41 17.11 5.03 -5.02
CA TYR A 41 17.44 6.46 -5.01
C TYR A 41 16.41 7.33 -4.28
N LEU A 42 15.17 6.85 -4.16
CA LEU A 42 14.12 7.49 -3.35
C LEU A 42 14.20 7.07 -1.87
N GLY A 43 15.09 6.14 -1.51
CA GLY A 43 15.22 5.60 -0.15
C GLY A 43 14.30 4.41 0.13
N VAL A 44 13.83 3.73 -0.92
CA VAL A 44 13.05 2.49 -0.83
C VAL A 44 14.02 1.30 -0.67
N ASP A 45 13.91 0.56 0.43
CA ASP A 45 14.58 -0.73 0.63
C ASP A 45 13.55 -1.78 1.04
N VAL A 46 13.44 -2.85 0.24
CA VAL A 46 12.35 -3.82 0.29
C VAL A 46 12.90 -5.21 0.55
N ASP A 47 12.17 -5.98 1.35
CA ASP A 47 12.37 -7.42 1.46
C ASP A 47 11.61 -8.12 0.33
N PHE A 48 12.32 -8.42 -0.76
CA PHE A 48 11.72 -9.05 -1.94
C PHE A 48 11.30 -10.49 -1.68
N ASP A 49 11.98 -11.21 -0.78
CA ASP A 49 11.59 -12.57 -0.40
C ASP A 49 10.29 -12.52 0.39
N TYR A 50 10.18 -11.60 1.36
CA TYR A 50 8.95 -11.41 2.11
C TYR A 50 7.80 -10.92 1.21
N ASN A 51 8.04 -10.00 0.28
CA ASN A 51 7.05 -9.64 -0.74
C ASN A 51 6.52 -10.85 -1.51
N MET A 52 7.39 -11.84 -1.79
CA MET A 52 7.04 -13.07 -2.50
C MET A 52 6.30 -14.08 -1.62
N SER A 53 6.39 -14.00 -0.29
CA SER A 53 5.78 -14.97 0.64
C SER A 53 4.64 -14.41 1.50
N CYS A 54 4.46 -13.09 1.57
CA CYS A 54 3.54 -12.44 2.51
C CYS A 54 2.07 -12.89 2.35
N PRO A 55 1.26 -12.88 3.42
CA PRO A 55 -0.16 -13.22 3.34
C PRO A 55 -0.91 -12.30 2.34
N ARG A 56 -2.03 -12.79 1.82
CA ARG A 56 -2.95 -12.05 0.94
C ARG A 56 -4.18 -11.61 1.72
N GLY A 57 -4.76 -10.47 1.35
CA GLY A 57 -5.95 -9.93 2.03
C GLY A 57 -5.67 -9.35 3.41
N GLU A 58 -4.41 -9.12 3.76
CA GLU A 58 -3.98 -8.49 5.01
C GLU A 58 -3.13 -7.24 4.73
N GLU A 59 -3.12 -6.31 5.68
CA GLU A 59 -2.20 -5.17 5.64
C GLU A 59 -0.78 -5.62 5.96
N VAL A 60 0.16 -5.38 5.05
CA VAL A 60 1.56 -5.85 5.18
C VAL A 60 2.54 -4.73 4.87
N ASP A 61 3.56 -4.56 5.72
CA ASP A 61 4.77 -3.77 5.41
C ASP A 61 5.85 -4.68 4.85
N ILE A 62 6.28 -4.44 3.61
CA ILE A 62 7.35 -5.21 2.94
C ILE A 62 8.69 -4.46 2.91
N SER A 63 8.79 -3.30 3.57
CA SER A 63 10.05 -2.56 3.67
C SER A 63 11.01 -3.19 4.67
N LYS A 64 12.32 -3.14 4.40
CA LYS A 64 13.34 -3.58 5.36
C LYS A 64 13.42 -2.63 6.56
N PRO A 65 13.90 -3.13 7.73
CA PRO A 65 14.25 -2.27 8.85
C PRO A 65 15.25 -1.19 8.41
N GLY A 66 14.87 0.09 8.54
CA GLY A 66 15.71 1.22 8.15
C GLY A 66 15.43 1.82 6.76
N SER A 67 14.51 1.25 5.98
CA SER A 67 14.03 1.91 4.76
C SER A 67 13.47 3.30 5.09
N LYS A 68 13.88 4.32 4.32
CA LYS A 68 13.39 5.69 4.50
C LYS A 68 11.94 5.83 4.03
N VAL A 69 11.60 5.10 2.97
CA VAL A 69 10.26 5.04 2.41
C VAL A 69 9.63 3.71 2.77
N LYS A 70 8.43 3.74 3.35
CA LYS A 70 7.68 2.52 3.67
C LYS A 70 6.97 1.97 2.44
N VAL A 71 6.81 0.65 2.39
CA VAL A 71 6.12 0.01 1.27
C VAL A 71 5.06 -0.92 1.84
N PHE A 72 3.80 -0.57 1.64
CA PHE A 72 2.67 -1.31 2.18
C PHE A 72 1.87 -2.01 1.08
N ILE A 73 1.28 -3.14 1.45
CA ILE A 73 0.19 -3.78 0.72
C ILE A 73 -1.04 -3.61 1.61
N ILE A 74 -2.07 -2.93 1.11
CA ILE A 74 -3.29 -2.64 1.87
C ILE A 74 -4.47 -3.09 1.01
N PRO A 75 -5.17 -4.17 1.40
CA PRO A 75 -6.38 -4.60 0.74
C PRO A 75 -7.42 -3.48 0.76
N THR A 76 -8.13 -3.32 -0.36
CA THR A 76 -9.30 -2.45 -0.41
C THR A 76 -10.55 -3.28 -0.61
N ASP A 77 -11.64 -2.83 -0.02
CA ASP A 77 -12.97 -3.39 -0.22
C ASP A 77 -13.82 -2.27 -0.86
N GLU A 78 -13.74 -2.20 -2.19
CA GLU A 78 -14.39 -1.16 -2.98
C GLU A 78 -15.92 -1.25 -2.83
N GLU A 79 -16.44 -2.47 -2.78
CA GLU A 79 -17.86 -2.75 -2.60
C GLU A 79 -18.39 -2.24 -1.27
N MET A 80 -17.65 -2.42 -0.17
CA MET A 80 -18.03 -1.92 1.14
C MET A 80 -18.07 -0.39 1.20
N VAL A 81 -17.12 0.29 0.54
CA VAL A 81 -17.13 1.76 0.47
C VAL A 81 -18.36 2.25 -0.29
N ILE A 82 -18.63 1.67 -1.46
CA ILE A 82 -19.81 2.01 -2.28
C ILE A 82 -21.11 1.73 -1.52
N ALA A 83 -21.21 0.61 -0.80
CA ALA A 83 -22.38 0.25 -0.02
C ALA A 83 -22.63 1.25 1.12
N LYS A 84 -21.58 1.64 1.86
CA LYS A 84 -21.66 2.64 2.93
C LYS A 84 -22.07 4.01 2.40
N ASP A 85 -21.48 4.46 1.30
CA ASP A 85 -21.81 5.75 0.69
C ASP A 85 -23.25 5.77 0.17
N THR A 86 -23.68 4.69 -0.49
CA THR A 86 -25.07 4.55 -0.95
C THR A 86 -26.05 4.55 0.23
N ALA A 87 -25.76 3.79 1.30
CA ALA A 87 -26.57 3.79 2.51
C ALA A 87 -26.65 5.18 3.15
N LYS A 88 -25.53 5.91 3.23
CA LYS A 88 -25.50 7.28 3.75
C LYS A 88 -26.32 8.27 2.91
N LEU A 89 -26.33 8.10 1.58
CA LEU A 89 -27.09 8.95 0.67
C LEU A 89 -28.60 8.63 0.64
N THR A 90 -28.97 7.39 0.99
CA THR A 90 -30.36 6.91 0.91
C THR A 90 -31.05 6.74 2.27
N ALA A 91 -30.29 6.78 3.37
CA ALA A 91 -30.84 6.79 4.72
C ALA A 91 -31.61 8.11 4.94
N LYS A 92 -32.92 7.97 5.18
CA LYS A 92 -33.82 9.05 5.61
C LYS A 92 -33.65 9.35 7.09
#